data_AF-A0A7C5P0E9-F1
#
_entry.id   AF-A0A7C5P0E9-F1
#
_cell.length_a   1.000
_cell.length_b   1.000
_cell.length_c   1.000
_cell.angle_alpha   90.00
_cell.angle_beta   90.00
_cell.angle_gamma   90.00
#
_symmetry.space_group_name_H-M   'P 1'
#
loop_
_entity.id
_entity.type
_entity.pdbx_description
1 polymer ?
#
loop_
_entity_poly.entity_id
_entity_poly.type
_entity_poly.pdbx_seq_one_letter_code
_entity_poly.pdbx_strand_id
1 'polypeptide(L)'
;MTLVRKYLKPEVICLYVSDGAGMSQIKGVTLLDNSSGKMDILSLPPYQPLPESIQFWKPLLSEVKQRLAQFKLDDIAMLGMLWEGAGGGEAGNKLKAVIDLFKEAAPDMKWVQIAHYGGAGGNVYGVPYGYVMSVWGNNTPYKSKEFGARDLPIKVAWHPRADALTDIRPFAPRGAFRYVLHKSLEMGSMGVAPIGLDFWNIPGAGNLEGAGAWNLSMTEFTTSALLAPGESGPISTVRFEVFREGLQECEAYHVVKRALDNNDSRTKLGEALEKKSREILAEINKYRDFAGRGEWSAEGEGWKWYTSTDWETRTLKLYTCAGEVMRVLNEKK
;
A
#
# COMPACT_ATOMS: atom_id res chain seq x y z
N MET A 1 -0.99 10.67 -18.58
CA MET A 1 -2.13 9.94 -17.95
C MET A 1 -2.69 8.77 -18.77
N THR A 2 -2.44 8.70 -20.09
CA THR A 2 -3.05 7.69 -20.97
C THR A 2 -2.64 6.26 -20.67
N LEU A 3 -1.37 6.01 -20.31
CA LEU A 3 -0.87 4.67 -19.96
C LEU A 3 -1.41 4.17 -18.61
N VAL A 4 -1.38 5.02 -17.58
CA VAL A 4 -1.97 4.71 -16.27
C VAL A 4 -3.43 4.33 -16.42
N ARG A 5 -4.22 5.08 -17.18
CA ARG A 5 -5.64 4.74 -17.39
C ARG A 5 -5.86 3.52 -18.28
N LYS A 6 -4.93 3.22 -19.19
CA LYS A 6 -5.01 2.07 -20.08
C LYS A 6 -4.70 0.76 -19.36
N TYR A 7 -3.73 0.79 -18.43
CA TYR A 7 -3.19 -0.42 -17.80
C TYR A 7 -3.47 -0.52 -16.30
N LEU A 8 -3.73 0.59 -15.63
CA LEU A 8 -4.02 0.67 -14.20
C LEU A 8 -5.45 1.17 -13.97
N LYS A 9 -6.03 0.73 -12.85
CA LYS A 9 -7.32 1.22 -12.34
C LYS A 9 -7.06 1.73 -10.92
N PRO A 10 -6.60 2.99 -10.76
CA PRO A 10 -6.30 3.51 -9.44
C PRO A 10 -7.56 3.48 -8.57
N GLU A 11 -7.41 3.15 -7.29
CA GLU A 11 -8.49 3.15 -6.31
C GLU A 11 -8.35 4.29 -5.29
N VAL A 12 -7.21 4.97 -5.31
CA VAL A 12 -6.88 6.08 -4.41
C VAL A 12 -6.01 7.08 -5.15
N ILE A 13 -6.38 8.36 -5.06
CA ILE A 13 -5.51 9.50 -5.32
C ILE A 13 -5.31 10.24 -4.01
N CYS A 14 -4.12 10.13 -3.44
CA CYS A 14 -3.76 10.80 -2.21
C CYS A 14 -3.28 12.22 -2.51
N LEU A 15 -4.06 13.24 -2.13
CA LEU A 15 -3.64 14.63 -2.09
C LEU A 15 -3.02 14.88 -0.72
N TYR A 16 -1.69 14.82 -0.66
CA TYR A 16 -0.98 15.02 0.59
C TYR A 16 -1.08 16.49 1.03
N VAL A 17 -1.77 16.76 2.13
CA VAL A 17 -2.06 18.14 2.58
C VAL A 17 -1.40 18.50 3.90
N SER A 18 -1.03 17.52 4.72
CA SER A 18 -0.45 17.75 6.04
C SER A 18 0.44 16.58 6.46
N ASP A 19 1.47 16.85 7.23
CA ASP A 19 2.27 15.85 7.92
C ASP A 19 1.69 15.39 9.26
N GLY A 20 0.51 15.88 9.65
CA GLY A 20 -0.13 15.53 10.90
C GLY A 20 0.06 16.58 11.99
N ALA A 21 0.47 16.17 13.19
CA ALA A 21 0.45 16.95 14.44
C ALA A 21 1.33 18.22 14.49
N GLY A 22 1.71 18.78 13.34
CA GLY A 22 2.40 20.06 13.20
C GLY A 22 3.91 19.98 13.43
N MET A 23 4.54 18.80 13.25
CA MET A 23 5.99 18.66 13.38
C MET A 23 6.75 19.19 12.14
N SER A 24 6.09 19.25 11.00
CA SER A 24 6.57 19.73 9.71
C SER A 24 5.41 20.34 8.90
N GLN A 25 4.83 21.42 9.41
CA GLN A 25 3.85 22.19 8.63
C GLN A 25 4.48 22.63 7.30
N ILE A 26 3.78 22.36 6.20
CA ILE A 26 4.13 22.92 4.90
C ILE A 26 3.93 24.43 5.03
N LYS A 27 5.02 25.19 5.05
CA LYS A 27 4.98 26.65 5.26
C LYS A 27 4.71 27.43 3.97
N GLY A 28 4.93 26.80 2.82
CA GLY A 28 4.72 27.42 1.52
C GLY A 28 4.66 26.42 0.39
N VAL A 29 4.08 26.86 -0.72
CA VAL A 29 4.05 26.13 -1.99
C VAL A 29 4.77 26.95 -3.06
N THR A 30 5.36 26.27 -4.04
CA THR A 30 5.94 26.96 -5.19
C THR A 30 4.82 27.43 -6.12
N LEU A 31 4.79 28.73 -6.40
CA LEU A 31 3.88 29.37 -7.33
C LEU A 31 4.63 29.69 -8.63
N LEU A 32 4.12 29.18 -9.74
CA LEU A 32 4.61 29.52 -11.07
C LEU A 32 3.76 30.65 -11.66
N ASP A 33 4.38 31.79 -11.97
CA ASP A 33 3.77 32.82 -12.79
C ASP A 33 3.85 32.41 -14.27
N ASN A 34 2.71 32.05 -14.86
CA ASN A 34 2.66 31.61 -16.26
C ASN A 34 3.06 32.68 -17.27
N SER A 35 2.98 33.97 -16.91
CA SER A 35 3.33 35.07 -17.82
C SER A 35 4.85 35.29 -17.89
N SER A 36 5.54 35.13 -16.76
CA SER A 36 6.98 35.38 -16.66
C SER A 36 7.84 34.13 -16.56
N GLY A 37 7.25 32.97 -16.27
CA GLY A 37 7.94 31.71 -15.97
C GLY A 37 8.66 31.71 -14.61
N LYS A 38 8.50 32.77 -13.79
CA LYS A 38 9.15 32.86 -12.48
C LYS A 38 8.47 31.98 -11.46
N MET A 39 9.28 31.43 -10.55
CA MET A 39 8.82 30.65 -9.41
C MET A 39 9.04 31.44 -8.12
N ASP A 40 7.98 31.59 -7.32
CA ASP A 40 8.01 32.22 -6.00
C ASP A 40 7.45 31.25 -4.94
N ILE A 41 7.70 31.54 -3.65
CA ILE A 41 7.09 30.78 -2.56
C ILE A 41 5.86 31.52 -2.06
N LEU A 42 4.69 30.89 -2.21
CA LEU A 42 3.44 31.35 -1.62
C LEU A 42 3.32 30.78 -0.21
N SER A 43 3.35 31.65 0.80
CA SER A 43 3.08 31.27 2.19
C SER A 43 1.65 30.73 2.33
N LEU A 44 1.51 29.62 3.05
CA LEU A 44 0.20 29.02 3.31
C LEU A 44 -0.42 29.61 4.59
N PRO A 45 -1.77 29.70 4.67
CA PRO A 45 -2.43 30.08 5.90
C PRO A 45 -2.28 28.97 6.96
N PRO A 46 -2.54 29.26 8.25
CA PRO A 46 -2.49 28.26 9.30
C PRO A 46 -3.42 27.07 9.01
N TYR A 47 -3.00 25.88 9.39
CA TYR A 47 -3.82 24.67 9.32
C TYR A 47 -4.82 24.59 10.49
N GLN A 48 -5.72 25.57 10.52
CA GLN A 48 -6.78 25.73 11.50
C GLN A 48 -8.08 26.10 10.76
N PRO A 49 -9.27 25.82 11.32
CA PRO A 49 -10.56 26.13 10.70
C PRO A 49 -10.88 27.64 10.80
N LEU A 50 -9.97 28.46 10.28
CA LEU A 50 -10.13 29.91 10.19
C LEU A 50 -10.76 30.28 8.85
N PRO A 51 -11.58 31.34 8.76
CA PRO A 51 -12.20 31.77 7.51
C PRO A 51 -11.20 31.93 6.35
N GLU A 52 -10.04 32.52 6.62
CA GLU A 52 -8.98 32.73 5.63
C GLU A 52 -8.36 31.41 5.14
N SER A 53 -8.21 30.42 6.02
CA SER A 53 -7.69 29.10 5.66
C SER A 53 -8.70 28.34 4.80
N ILE A 54 -9.99 28.40 5.15
CA ILE A 54 -11.06 27.78 4.35
C ILE A 54 -11.16 28.46 2.98
N GLN A 55 -11.12 29.79 2.94
CA GLN A 55 -11.16 30.57 1.70
C GLN A 55 -9.98 30.25 0.78
N PHE A 56 -8.81 29.93 1.34
CA PHE A 56 -7.64 29.50 0.58
C PHE A 56 -7.79 28.07 0.04
N TRP A 57 -8.08 27.10 0.90
CA TRP A 57 -8.03 25.68 0.53
C TRP A 57 -9.22 25.21 -0.30
N LYS A 58 -10.42 25.73 -0.02
CA LYS A 58 -11.65 25.31 -0.71
C LYS A 58 -11.60 25.48 -2.23
N PRO A 59 -11.25 26.65 -2.82
CA PRO A 59 -11.20 26.78 -4.27
C PRO A 59 -10.11 25.90 -4.89
N LEU A 60 -8.96 25.73 -4.24
CA LEU A 60 -7.90 24.84 -4.70
C LEU A 60 -8.38 23.38 -4.80
N LEU A 61 -8.97 22.86 -3.72
CA LEU A 61 -9.46 21.48 -3.69
C LEU A 61 -10.63 21.27 -4.66
N SER A 62 -11.51 22.26 -4.79
CA SER A 62 -12.62 22.23 -5.75
C SER A 62 -12.11 22.12 -7.19
N GLU A 63 -11.12 22.94 -7.56
CA GLU A 63 -10.50 22.91 -8.89
C GLU A 63 -9.77 21.58 -9.14
N VAL A 64 -9.03 21.07 -8.15
CA VAL A 64 -8.38 19.75 -8.25
C VAL A 64 -9.41 18.66 -8.52
N LYS A 65 -10.52 18.63 -7.77
CA LYS A 65 -11.61 17.67 -8.01
C LYS A 65 -12.22 17.85 -9.39
N GLN A 66 -12.50 19.08 -9.81
CA GLN A 66 -13.05 19.36 -11.15
C GLN A 66 -12.12 18.82 -12.26
N ARG A 67 -10.81 19.00 -12.13
CA ARG A 67 -9.84 18.45 -13.08
C ARG A 67 -9.81 16.92 -13.05
N LEU A 68 -9.81 16.31 -11.86
CA LEU A 68 -9.87 14.85 -11.74
C LEU A 68 -11.16 14.26 -12.31
N ALA A 69 -12.28 14.99 -12.24
CA ALA A 69 -13.57 14.57 -12.81
C ALA A 69 -13.51 14.44 -14.34
N GLN A 70 -12.72 15.26 -15.03
CA GLN A 70 -12.47 15.12 -16.47
C GLN A 70 -11.83 13.77 -16.82
N PHE A 71 -11.20 13.12 -15.84
CA PHE A 71 -10.57 11.80 -15.98
C PHE A 71 -11.37 10.68 -15.29
N LYS A 72 -12.49 10.98 -14.64
CA LYS A 72 -13.28 10.06 -13.79
C LYS A 72 -12.45 9.50 -12.64
N LEU A 73 -11.78 10.40 -11.91
CA LEU A 73 -10.89 10.07 -10.79
C LEU A 73 -11.20 10.90 -9.53
N ASP A 74 -12.25 11.73 -9.57
CA ASP A 74 -12.65 12.63 -8.49
C ASP A 74 -13.26 11.89 -7.29
N ASP A 75 -13.89 10.74 -7.53
CA ASP A 75 -14.50 9.86 -6.53
C ASP A 75 -13.48 9.11 -5.67
N ILE A 76 -12.29 8.87 -6.22
CA ILE A 76 -11.16 8.22 -5.54
C ILE A 76 -10.13 9.22 -4.99
N ALA A 77 -10.38 10.53 -5.14
CA ALA A 77 -9.55 11.57 -4.57
C ALA A 77 -9.77 11.68 -3.06
N MET A 78 -8.67 11.67 -2.30
CA MET A 78 -8.67 11.65 -0.84
C MET A 78 -7.59 12.59 -0.30
N LEU A 79 -7.78 13.10 0.92
CA LEU A 79 -6.82 13.97 1.60
C LEU A 79 -5.85 13.12 2.43
N GLY A 80 -4.56 13.36 2.29
CA GLY A 80 -3.51 12.56 2.92
C GLY A 80 -2.81 13.22 4.10
N MET A 81 -2.52 12.40 5.11
CA MET A 81 -1.68 12.75 6.25
C MET A 81 -0.61 11.69 6.57
N LEU A 82 0.55 12.14 7.07
CA LEU A 82 1.69 11.31 7.50
C LEU A 82 1.86 11.31 9.04
N TRP A 83 0.85 10.98 9.85
CA TRP A 83 1.10 10.75 11.29
C TRP A 83 -0.06 10.08 12.07
N GLU A 84 0.26 9.66 13.29
CA GLU A 84 -0.59 8.97 14.27
C GLU A 84 -1.20 9.87 15.33
N GLY A 85 -1.30 11.16 15.08
CA GLY A 85 -1.58 12.18 16.10
C GLY A 85 -2.99 12.12 16.72
N ALA A 86 -3.70 11.00 16.70
CA ALA A 86 -5.00 10.85 17.34
C ALA A 86 -4.92 10.66 18.86
N GLY A 87 -3.71 10.46 19.42
CA GLY A 87 -3.49 10.50 20.87
C GLY A 87 -3.77 11.90 21.42
N GLY A 88 -4.51 12.00 22.53
CA GLY A 88 -4.87 13.29 23.13
C GLY A 88 -3.67 14.20 23.46
N GLY A 89 -3.96 15.43 23.88
CA GLY A 89 -2.94 16.45 24.14
C GLY A 89 -2.71 17.40 22.96
N GLU A 90 -1.59 18.12 22.96
CA GLU A 90 -1.33 19.19 21.99
C GLU A 90 -1.28 18.69 20.53
N ALA A 91 -0.63 17.54 20.30
CA ALA A 91 -0.54 16.91 18.99
C ALA A 91 -1.91 16.53 18.44
N GLY A 92 -2.78 15.95 19.28
CA GLY A 92 -4.17 15.64 18.94
C GLY A 92 -5.01 16.87 18.65
N ASN A 93 -4.85 17.94 19.44
CA ASN A 93 -5.57 19.20 19.20
C ASN A 93 -5.16 19.83 17.86
N LYS A 94 -3.87 19.81 17.51
CA LYS A 94 -3.37 20.29 16.21
C LYS A 94 -3.92 19.44 15.06
N LEU A 95 -3.89 18.12 15.18
CA LEU A 95 -4.47 17.24 14.17
C LEU A 95 -5.98 17.50 14.02
N LYS A 96 -6.72 17.63 15.12
CA LYS A 96 -8.15 17.92 15.06
C LYS A 96 -8.44 19.23 14.31
N ALA A 97 -7.66 20.29 14.56
CA ALA A 97 -7.82 21.55 13.84
C ALA A 97 -7.59 21.41 12.33
N VAL A 98 -6.61 20.60 11.91
CA VAL A 98 -6.38 20.26 10.50
C VAL A 98 -7.60 19.53 9.91
N ILE A 99 -8.13 18.52 10.63
CA ILE A 99 -9.30 17.76 10.18
C ILE A 99 -10.54 18.66 10.07
N ASP A 100 -10.80 19.51 11.07
CA ASP A 100 -11.93 20.44 11.07
C ASP A 100 -11.85 21.41 9.88
N LEU A 101 -10.67 21.99 9.61
CA LEU A 101 -10.44 22.86 8.45
C LEU A 101 -10.85 22.16 7.15
N PHE A 102 -10.32 20.96 6.91
CA PHE A 102 -10.56 20.26 5.64
C PHE A 102 -11.95 19.63 5.56
N LYS A 103 -12.59 19.34 6.70
CA LYS A 103 -14.01 18.96 6.75
C LYS A 103 -14.89 20.10 6.24
N GLU A 104 -14.52 21.36 6.49
CA GLU A 104 -15.23 22.52 5.94
C GLU A 104 -14.84 22.85 4.50
N ALA A 105 -13.55 22.75 4.17
CA ALA A 105 -13.04 23.07 2.84
C ALA A 105 -13.39 22.03 1.77
N ALA A 106 -13.48 20.74 2.13
CA ALA A 106 -13.75 19.62 1.24
C ALA A 106 -14.55 18.50 1.95
N PRO A 107 -15.82 18.74 2.31
CA PRO A 107 -16.62 17.85 3.17
C PRO A 107 -16.89 16.46 2.59
N ASP A 108 -16.72 16.28 1.28
CA ASP A 108 -17.01 15.03 0.58
C ASP A 108 -15.76 14.16 0.34
N MET A 109 -14.57 14.63 0.72
CA MET A 109 -13.33 13.88 0.56
C MET A 109 -13.06 12.98 1.77
N LYS A 110 -12.67 11.74 1.51
CA LYS A 110 -12.20 10.80 2.54
C LYS A 110 -10.73 11.06 2.87
N TRP A 111 -10.25 10.44 3.96
CA TRP A 111 -8.84 10.53 4.38
C TRP A 111 -8.00 9.31 4.02
N VAL A 112 -6.74 9.59 3.68
CA VAL A 112 -5.62 8.66 3.63
C VAL A 112 -4.80 8.86 4.89
N GLN A 113 -4.60 7.79 5.65
CA GLN A 113 -3.67 7.80 6.78
C GLN A 113 -2.46 6.93 6.49
N ILE A 114 -1.29 7.47 6.79
CA ILE A 114 -0.02 6.75 6.75
C ILE A 114 0.57 6.86 8.17
N ALA A 115 0.55 5.76 8.93
CA ALA A 115 0.79 5.76 10.38
C ALA A 115 1.45 4.45 10.84
N HIS A 116 1.92 4.37 12.09
CA HIS A 116 2.37 3.11 12.66
C HIS A 116 1.21 2.18 13.07
N TYR A 117 0.09 2.74 13.50
CA TYR A 117 -1.13 2.12 14.01
C TYR A 117 -2.31 2.79 13.29
N GLY A 118 -2.43 2.48 12.01
CA GLY A 118 -3.41 3.12 11.14
C GLY A 118 -4.84 2.66 11.41
N GLY A 119 -5.77 3.60 11.27
CA GLY A 119 -7.18 3.32 10.96
C GLY A 119 -8.05 2.80 12.10
N ALA A 120 -7.60 2.92 13.35
CA ALA A 120 -8.42 2.59 14.52
C ALA A 120 -9.80 3.28 14.44
N GLY A 121 -10.88 2.51 14.60
CA GLY A 121 -12.25 3.02 14.51
C GLY A 121 -12.73 3.42 13.10
N GLY A 122 -11.91 3.25 12.06
CA GLY A 122 -12.27 3.52 10.66
C GLY A 122 -12.48 5.00 10.30
N ASN A 123 -12.19 5.93 11.22
CA ASN A 123 -12.34 7.37 11.00
C ASN A 123 -11.33 8.18 11.85
N VAL A 124 -11.16 9.45 11.49
CA VAL A 124 -10.40 10.45 12.25
C VAL A 124 -11.33 11.61 12.64
N TYR A 125 -11.55 11.82 13.94
CA TYR A 125 -12.47 12.85 14.46
C TYR A 125 -13.84 12.90 13.73
N GLY A 126 -14.40 11.73 13.41
CA GLY A 126 -15.70 11.60 12.73
C GLY A 126 -15.65 11.69 11.21
N VAL A 127 -14.46 11.83 10.58
CA VAL A 127 -14.30 11.82 9.13
C VAL A 127 -13.75 10.45 8.68
N PRO A 128 -14.42 9.73 7.76
CA PRO A 128 -14.03 8.37 7.40
C PRO A 128 -12.69 8.33 6.67
N TYR A 129 -11.91 7.28 6.95
CA TYR A 129 -10.79 6.94 6.07
C TYR A 129 -11.32 6.26 4.80
N GLY A 130 -10.63 6.47 3.67
CA GLY A 130 -10.78 5.67 2.46
C GLY A 130 -9.57 4.76 2.22
N TYR A 131 -8.41 5.14 2.76
CA TYR A 131 -7.20 4.33 2.71
C TYR A 131 -6.39 4.49 3.99
N VAL A 132 -5.79 3.39 4.43
CA VAL A 132 -4.91 3.34 5.58
C VAL A 132 -3.68 2.52 5.22
N MET A 133 -2.52 3.02 5.62
CA MET A 133 -1.29 2.26 5.62
C MET A 133 -0.75 2.22 7.05
N SER A 134 -0.44 1.01 7.53
CA SER A 134 0.00 0.79 8.91
C SER A 134 1.33 0.06 8.98
N VAL A 135 2.20 0.42 9.93
CA VAL A 135 3.51 -0.23 10.15
C VAL A 135 3.40 -1.43 11.09
N TRP A 136 2.87 -1.22 12.30
CA TRP A 136 2.82 -2.18 13.41
C TRP A 136 1.46 -2.88 13.54
N GLY A 137 0.83 -3.18 12.40
CA GLY A 137 -0.39 -3.98 12.32
C GLY A 137 -1.64 -3.18 11.96
N ASN A 138 -2.63 -3.89 11.41
CA ASN A 138 -3.89 -3.30 10.96
C ASN A 138 -4.89 -3.22 12.14
N ASN A 139 -5.09 -2.00 12.64
CA ASN A 139 -6.08 -1.67 13.68
C ASN A 139 -7.44 -1.21 13.11
N THR A 140 -7.60 -1.23 11.79
CA THR A 140 -8.89 -0.94 11.19
C THR A 140 -9.88 -2.07 11.49
N PRO A 141 -11.19 -1.76 11.57
CA PRO A 141 -12.21 -2.81 11.66
C PRO A 141 -12.37 -3.61 10.36
N TYR A 142 -11.73 -3.15 9.26
CA TYR A 142 -11.82 -3.77 7.95
C TYR A 142 -10.55 -4.57 7.65
N LYS A 143 -10.71 -5.88 7.51
CA LYS A 143 -9.61 -6.77 7.19
C LYS A 143 -9.94 -7.51 5.91
N SER A 144 -8.96 -7.68 5.05
CA SER A 144 -9.05 -8.64 3.96
C SER A 144 -7.85 -9.55 3.98
N LYS A 145 -8.11 -10.84 3.79
CA LYS A 145 -7.09 -11.83 3.51
C LYS A 145 -7.04 -12.09 2.02
N GLU A 146 -7.31 -11.09 1.19
CA GLU A 146 -7.32 -11.21 -0.26
C GLU A 146 -6.53 -10.06 -0.85
N PHE A 147 -5.55 -10.41 -1.67
CA PHE A 147 -4.71 -9.41 -2.31
C PHE A 147 -5.54 -8.55 -3.27
N GLY A 148 -5.31 -7.24 -3.24
CA GLY A 148 -6.03 -6.31 -4.10
C GLY A 148 -7.54 -6.25 -3.86
N ALA A 149 -8.03 -6.63 -2.67
CA ALA A 149 -9.46 -6.56 -2.33
C ALA A 149 -10.06 -5.18 -2.61
N ARG A 150 -11.03 -5.14 -3.53
CA ARG A 150 -11.59 -3.89 -4.07
C ARG A 150 -12.90 -3.45 -3.42
N ASP A 151 -13.55 -4.33 -2.68
CA ASP A 151 -14.85 -4.13 -2.07
C ASP A 151 -14.77 -3.66 -0.61
N LEU A 152 -13.57 -3.41 -0.09
CA LEU A 152 -13.39 -2.86 1.25
C LEU A 152 -13.81 -1.38 1.32
N PRO A 153 -14.61 -0.99 2.34
CA PRO A 153 -14.91 0.42 2.62
C PRO A 153 -13.67 1.27 2.88
N ILE A 154 -12.63 0.65 3.47
CA ILE A 154 -11.32 1.24 3.73
C ILE A 154 -10.26 0.31 3.14
N LYS A 155 -9.45 0.84 2.22
CA LYS A 155 -8.31 0.15 1.66
C LYS A 155 -7.20 0.09 2.69
N VAL A 156 -6.64 -1.09 2.95
CA VAL A 156 -5.60 -1.23 3.99
C VAL A 156 -4.35 -1.86 3.44
N ALA A 157 -3.27 -1.09 3.40
CA ALA A 157 -1.94 -1.59 3.07
C ALA A 157 -1.08 -1.72 4.33
N TRP A 158 -0.13 -2.63 4.27
CA TRP A 158 0.88 -2.76 5.31
C TRP A 158 2.21 -2.16 4.87
N HIS A 159 2.88 -1.46 5.79
CA HIS A 159 4.24 -0.99 5.61
C HIS A 159 5.24 -2.00 6.15
N PRO A 160 6.00 -2.68 5.27
CA PRO A 160 6.98 -3.68 5.65
C PRO A 160 8.29 -3.04 6.15
N ARG A 161 8.19 -2.34 7.28
CA ARG A 161 9.31 -1.59 7.87
C ARG A 161 10.11 -2.48 8.83
N ALA A 162 11.42 -2.55 8.59
CA ALA A 162 12.46 -2.95 9.55
C ALA A 162 12.21 -4.27 10.32
N ASP A 163 11.45 -5.19 9.76
CA ASP A 163 11.31 -6.56 10.24
C ASP A 163 12.32 -7.44 9.49
N ALA A 164 13.09 -8.25 10.22
CA ALA A 164 14.18 -9.07 9.69
C ALA A 164 13.75 -9.98 8.52
N LEU A 165 12.47 -10.35 8.43
CA LEU A 165 11.96 -11.23 7.38
C LEU A 165 11.30 -10.50 6.21
N THR A 166 10.86 -9.28 6.43
CA THR A 166 9.97 -8.57 5.50
C THR A 166 10.50 -7.19 5.12
N ASP A 167 11.65 -6.81 5.66
CA ASP A 167 12.42 -5.68 5.18
C ASP A 167 12.64 -5.80 3.67
N ILE A 168 12.17 -4.78 2.94
CA ILE A 168 12.32 -4.67 1.49
C ILE A 168 13.15 -3.44 1.11
N ARG A 169 14.03 -2.98 2.00
CA ARG A 169 15.05 -1.97 1.68
C ARG A 169 15.98 -2.43 0.55
N PRO A 170 16.74 -1.53 -0.09
CA PRO A 170 17.58 -1.88 -1.25
C PRO A 170 18.56 -3.06 -1.03
N PHE A 171 19.05 -3.22 0.20
CA PHE A 171 19.97 -4.28 0.61
C PHE A 171 19.26 -5.56 1.11
N ALA A 172 17.93 -5.58 1.14
CA ALA A 172 17.20 -6.74 1.62
C ALA A 172 17.44 -7.98 0.75
N PRO A 173 17.43 -9.17 1.36
CA PRO A 173 17.45 -10.44 0.64
C PRO A 173 16.31 -10.52 -0.38
N ARG A 174 16.58 -11.13 -1.54
CA ARG A 174 15.58 -11.22 -2.62
C ARG A 174 14.31 -11.96 -2.18
N GLY A 175 14.46 -12.98 -1.33
CA GLY A 175 13.33 -13.71 -0.76
C GLY A 175 12.35 -12.84 0.02
N ALA A 176 12.79 -11.74 0.64
CA ALA A 176 11.91 -10.83 1.36
C ALA A 176 10.88 -10.17 0.42
N PHE A 177 11.29 -9.78 -0.80
CA PHE A 177 10.39 -9.21 -1.80
C PHE A 177 9.30 -10.19 -2.26
N ARG A 178 9.58 -11.50 -2.23
CA ARG A 178 8.59 -12.54 -2.50
C ARG A 178 7.61 -12.69 -1.33
N TYR A 179 8.16 -12.79 -0.11
CA TYR A 179 7.41 -13.15 1.09
C TYR A 179 6.57 -12.00 1.66
N VAL A 180 6.99 -10.76 1.47
CA VAL A 180 6.34 -9.56 2.04
C VAL A 180 4.83 -9.48 1.72
N LEU A 181 4.44 -9.96 0.54
CA LEU A 181 3.05 -9.98 0.10
C LEU A 181 2.21 -10.99 0.89
N HIS A 182 2.76 -12.18 1.18
CA HIS A 182 2.10 -13.15 2.05
C HIS A 182 1.89 -12.61 3.46
N LYS A 183 2.93 -12.01 4.07
CA LYS A 183 2.81 -11.41 5.40
C LYS A 183 1.72 -10.33 5.42
N SER A 184 1.64 -9.50 4.36
CA SER A 184 0.60 -8.46 4.28
C SER A 184 -0.82 -9.02 4.40
N LEU A 185 -1.07 -10.19 3.78
CA LEU A 185 -2.36 -10.88 3.82
C LEU A 185 -2.65 -11.48 5.20
N GLU A 186 -1.62 -12.03 5.87
CA GLU A 186 -1.75 -12.54 7.24
C GLU A 186 -2.17 -11.45 8.22
N MET A 187 -1.70 -10.22 8.00
CA MET A 187 -2.11 -9.04 8.77
C MET A 187 -3.45 -8.45 8.35
N GLY A 188 -4.18 -9.09 7.43
CA GLY A 188 -5.48 -8.63 6.98
C GLY A 188 -5.40 -7.35 6.15
N SER A 189 -4.29 -7.14 5.44
CA SER A 189 -4.10 -6.04 4.50
C SER A 189 -4.32 -6.52 3.07
N MET A 190 -4.79 -5.63 2.19
CA MET A 190 -4.96 -5.92 0.76
C MET A 190 -3.64 -5.86 -0.03
N GLY A 191 -2.53 -5.52 0.63
CA GLY A 191 -1.20 -5.48 0.04
C GLY A 191 -0.22 -4.69 0.87
N VAL A 192 0.83 -4.21 0.21
CA VAL A 192 1.98 -3.54 0.82
C VAL A 192 2.13 -2.11 0.31
N ALA A 193 2.48 -1.19 1.19
CA ALA A 193 2.80 0.20 0.86
C ALA A 193 3.60 0.85 2.00
N PRO A 194 4.48 1.83 1.71
CA PRO A 194 4.77 2.33 0.37
C PRO A 194 5.88 1.49 -0.27
N ILE A 195 5.82 1.36 -1.59
CA ILE A 195 6.89 0.77 -2.41
C ILE A 195 7.04 1.67 -3.63
N GLY A 196 8.24 2.19 -3.82
CA GLY A 196 8.57 2.97 -4.98
C GLY A 196 8.90 2.09 -6.18
N LEU A 197 8.36 2.44 -7.34
CA LEU A 197 8.57 1.71 -8.58
C LEU A 197 9.83 2.20 -9.29
N ASP A 198 9.99 3.53 -9.39
CA ASP A 198 10.95 4.21 -10.27
C ASP A 198 11.49 5.53 -9.67
N PHE A 199 11.54 5.67 -8.34
CA PHE A 199 12.16 6.82 -7.68
C PHE A 199 13.70 6.67 -7.69
N TRP A 200 14.28 6.84 -8.88
CA TRP A 200 15.72 6.69 -9.11
C TRP A 200 16.52 7.88 -8.59
N ASN A 201 17.74 7.59 -8.11
CA ASN A 201 18.75 8.62 -7.93
C ASN A 201 19.14 9.19 -9.28
N ILE A 202 18.95 10.50 -9.47
CA ILE A 202 19.40 11.19 -10.68
C ILE A 202 20.86 11.61 -10.46
N PRO A 203 21.81 11.19 -11.32
CA PRO A 203 23.20 11.60 -11.20
C PRO A 203 23.34 13.12 -11.11
N GLY A 204 24.10 13.60 -10.13
CA GLY A 204 24.31 15.04 -9.89
C GLY A 204 23.17 15.76 -9.16
N ALA A 205 22.02 15.12 -8.93
CA ALA A 205 20.90 15.71 -8.18
C ALA A 205 20.84 15.29 -6.70
N GLY A 206 21.80 14.49 -6.24
CA GLY A 206 21.86 13.95 -4.88
C GLY A 206 21.30 12.53 -4.75
N ASN A 207 21.49 11.95 -3.56
CA ASN A 207 20.93 10.63 -3.22
C ASN A 207 19.52 10.82 -2.65
N LEU A 208 18.55 10.05 -3.17
CA LEU A 208 17.21 9.96 -2.60
C LEU A 208 17.19 9.08 -1.35
N GLU A 209 18.18 8.21 -1.11
CA GLU A 209 18.27 7.44 0.15
C GLU A 209 18.32 8.39 1.35
N GLY A 210 17.35 8.26 2.25
CA GLY A 210 17.15 9.18 3.39
C GLY A 210 16.30 10.42 3.06
N ALA A 211 15.89 10.64 1.81
CA ALA A 211 14.95 11.69 1.43
C ALA A 211 13.51 11.24 1.72
N GLY A 212 12.84 11.89 2.68
CA GLY A 212 11.45 11.65 3.04
C GLY A 212 11.17 11.92 4.51
N ALA A 213 9.91 11.81 4.94
CA ALA A 213 9.55 11.92 6.35
C ALA A 213 10.18 10.75 7.13
N TRP A 214 11.08 11.10 8.06
CA TRP A 214 11.98 10.32 8.94
C TRP A 214 11.55 8.91 9.41
N ASN A 215 10.30 8.48 9.25
CA ASN A 215 9.78 7.20 9.74
C ASN A 215 8.82 6.46 8.78
N LEU A 216 8.37 7.11 7.71
CA LEU A 216 7.48 6.55 6.68
C LEU A 216 8.04 6.79 5.27
N SER A 217 9.31 7.17 5.21
CA SER A 217 10.04 7.47 3.99
C SER A 217 10.15 6.24 3.10
N MET A 218 9.85 6.43 1.81
CA MET A 218 10.04 5.41 0.77
C MET A 218 11.50 5.02 0.56
N THR A 219 12.43 5.85 1.02
CA THR A 219 13.85 5.75 0.66
C THR A 219 14.73 5.25 1.80
N GLU A 220 14.23 5.27 3.03
CA GLU A 220 14.98 4.84 4.22
C GLU A 220 14.45 3.52 4.78
N PHE A 221 13.13 3.29 4.71
CA PHE A 221 12.47 2.17 5.39
C PHE A 221 11.76 1.18 4.48
N THR A 222 11.91 1.35 3.17
CA THR A 222 11.37 0.46 2.12
C THR A 222 12.21 0.64 0.85
N THR A 223 11.76 0.07 -0.27
CA THR A 223 12.38 0.22 -1.58
C THR A 223 11.81 1.46 -2.29
N SER A 224 12.68 2.35 -2.75
CA SER A 224 12.35 3.51 -3.58
C SER A 224 12.20 3.17 -5.07
N ALA A 225 12.88 2.13 -5.54
CA ALA A 225 12.77 1.70 -6.93
C ALA A 225 12.91 0.17 -7.06
N LEU A 226 11.82 -0.48 -7.51
CA LEU A 226 11.83 -1.86 -7.97
C LEU A 226 12.37 -1.99 -9.40
N LEU A 227 12.19 -0.95 -10.23
CA LEU A 227 12.67 -0.90 -11.61
C LEU A 227 14.01 -0.15 -11.69
N ALA A 228 14.81 -0.44 -12.71
CA ALA A 228 16.02 0.31 -13.03
C ALA A 228 15.75 1.28 -14.19
N PRO A 229 16.49 2.40 -14.28
CA PRO A 229 16.45 3.25 -15.46
C PRO A 229 17.08 2.53 -16.65
N GLY A 230 16.39 2.51 -17.78
CA GLY A 230 16.92 2.11 -19.08
C GLY A 230 16.87 3.28 -20.07
N GLU A 231 17.55 3.14 -21.20
CA GLU A 231 17.69 4.21 -22.22
C GLU A 231 16.34 4.74 -22.72
N SER A 232 15.35 3.85 -22.86
CA SER A 232 13.99 4.19 -23.33
C SER A 232 12.91 4.15 -22.24
N GLY A 233 13.32 4.10 -20.97
CA GLY A 233 12.40 4.03 -19.83
C GLY A 233 12.72 2.89 -18.85
N PRO A 234 11.81 2.61 -17.90
CA PRO A 234 12.08 1.65 -16.83
C PRO A 234 12.23 0.23 -17.37
N ILE A 235 13.23 -0.50 -16.84
CA ILE A 235 13.44 -1.93 -17.11
C ILE A 235 13.24 -2.75 -15.84
N SER A 236 12.82 -4.01 -16.00
CA SER A 236 12.66 -4.91 -14.87
C SER A 236 14.00 -5.20 -14.19
N THR A 237 13.91 -5.50 -12.90
CA THR A 237 15.05 -5.97 -12.11
C THR A 237 14.70 -7.32 -11.50
N VAL A 238 15.71 -8.04 -11.02
CA VAL A 238 15.50 -9.27 -10.25
C VAL A 238 14.56 -9.03 -9.06
N ARG A 239 14.63 -7.88 -8.39
CA ARG A 239 13.71 -7.55 -7.28
C ARG A 239 12.27 -7.42 -7.75
N PHE A 240 12.05 -6.73 -8.87
CA PHE A 240 10.73 -6.58 -9.45
C PHE A 240 10.15 -7.94 -9.87
N GLU A 241 10.95 -8.79 -10.51
CA GLU A 241 10.49 -10.12 -10.95
C GLU A 241 10.15 -11.04 -9.78
N VAL A 242 10.97 -11.04 -8.72
CA VAL A 242 10.69 -11.82 -7.51
C VAL A 242 9.46 -11.30 -6.77
N PHE A 243 9.27 -9.97 -6.70
CA PHE A 243 8.06 -9.37 -6.15
C PHE A 243 6.81 -9.75 -6.97
N ARG A 244 6.92 -9.71 -8.30
CA ARG A 244 5.85 -10.11 -9.23
C ARG A 244 5.49 -11.59 -9.08
N GLU A 245 6.48 -12.46 -8.89
CA GLU A 245 6.23 -13.89 -8.66
C GLU A 245 5.55 -14.14 -7.31
N GLY A 246 5.99 -13.46 -6.25
CA GLY A 246 5.32 -13.52 -4.95
C GLY A 246 3.85 -13.07 -5.02
N LEU A 247 3.56 -12.07 -5.86
CA LEU A 247 2.18 -11.64 -6.14
C LEU A 247 1.38 -12.75 -6.83
N GLN A 248 1.93 -13.37 -7.87
CA GLN A 248 1.27 -14.47 -8.57
C GLN A 248 1.02 -15.68 -7.64
N GLU A 249 1.96 -15.99 -6.74
CA GLU A 249 1.80 -17.00 -5.70
C GLU A 249 0.64 -16.68 -4.74
N CYS A 250 0.51 -15.43 -4.29
CA CYS A 250 -0.62 -14.97 -3.49
C CYS A 250 -1.96 -15.17 -4.20
N GLU A 251 -2.06 -14.78 -5.48
CA GLU A 251 -3.28 -14.93 -6.27
C GLU A 251 -3.68 -16.41 -6.42
N ALA A 252 -2.73 -17.28 -6.76
CA ALA A 252 -2.99 -18.71 -6.88
C ALA A 252 -3.42 -19.34 -5.54
N TYR A 253 -2.81 -18.92 -4.43
CA TYR A 253 -3.23 -19.32 -3.09
C TYR A 253 -4.70 -18.94 -2.82
N HIS A 254 -5.11 -17.72 -3.17
CA HIS A 254 -6.48 -17.26 -2.95
C HIS A 254 -7.51 -17.95 -3.83
N VAL A 255 -7.17 -18.27 -5.09
CA VAL A 255 -8.04 -19.06 -5.97
C VAL A 255 -8.41 -20.38 -5.29
N VAL A 256 -7.40 -21.13 -4.82
CA VAL A 256 -7.61 -22.42 -4.15
C VAL A 256 -8.35 -22.24 -2.83
N LYS A 257 -7.93 -21.26 -2.01
CA LYS A 257 -8.52 -21.01 -0.70
C LYS A 257 -10.01 -20.62 -0.78
N ARG A 258 -10.37 -19.68 -1.65
CA ARG A 258 -11.77 -19.25 -1.84
C ARG A 258 -12.67 -20.41 -2.26
N ALA A 259 -12.18 -21.26 -3.15
CA ALA A 259 -12.93 -22.44 -3.58
C ALA A 259 -13.18 -23.43 -2.42
N LEU A 260 -12.22 -23.57 -1.50
CA LEU A 260 -12.36 -24.41 -0.30
C LEU A 260 -13.23 -23.78 0.79
N ASP A 261 -13.30 -22.45 0.87
CA ASP A 261 -14.12 -21.75 1.85
C ASP A 261 -15.61 -21.67 1.43
N ASN A 262 -15.93 -21.95 0.16
CA ASN A 262 -17.28 -21.90 -0.40
C ASN A 262 -17.86 -23.32 -0.61
N ASN A 263 -19.01 -23.63 0.00
CA ASN A 263 -19.63 -24.96 -0.07
C ASN A 263 -19.97 -25.41 -1.51
N ASP A 264 -20.58 -24.54 -2.31
CA ASP A 264 -20.95 -24.89 -3.69
C ASP A 264 -19.73 -25.17 -4.56
N SER A 265 -18.66 -24.40 -4.37
CA SER A 265 -17.39 -24.60 -5.05
C SER A 265 -16.79 -25.94 -4.64
N ARG A 266 -16.73 -26.26 -3.35
CA ARG A 266 -16.26 -27.57 -2.87
C ARG A 266 -17.04 -28.74 -3.46
N THR A 267 -18.37 -28.65 -3.49
CA THR A 267 -19.21 -29.68 -4.11
C THR A 267 -18.85 -29.88 -5.58
N LYS A 268 -18.55 -28.80 -6.32
CA LYS A 268 -18.11 -28.91 -7.72
C LYS A 268 -16.71 -29.50 -7.88
N LEU A 269 -15.77 -29.19 -6.98
CA LEU A 269 -14.41 -29.73 -7.03
C LEU A 269 -14.37 -31.26 -6.92
N GLY A 270 -15.29 -31.81 -6.13
CA GLY A 270 -15.28 -33.23 -5.77
C GLY A 270 -14.18 -33.57 -4.76
N GLU A 271 -14.31 -34.75 -4.15
CA GLU A 271 -13.49 -35.16 -3.00
C GLU A 271 -11.98 -35.17 -3.32
N ALA A 272 -11.59 -35.67 -4.49
CA ALA A 272 -10.19 -35.81 -4.87
C ALA A 272 -9.47 -34.46 -5.00
N LEU A 273 -10.06 -33.50 -5.71
CA LEU A 273 -9.46 -32.18 -5.91
C LEU A 273 -9.57 -31.33 -4.64
N GLU A 274 -10.64 -31.45 -3.85
CA GLU A 274 -10.72 -30.82 -2.53
C GLU A 274 -9.58 -31.28 -1.63
N LYS A 275 -9.35 -32.60 -1.52
CA LYS A 275 -8.28 -33.17 -0.70
C LYS A 275 -6.90 -32.69 -1.14
N LYS A 276 -6.59 -32.79 -2.44
CA LYS A 276 -5.33 -32.30 -3.03
C LYS A 276 -5.11 -30.81 -2.73
N SER A 277 -6.16 -30.00 -2.87
CA SER A 277 -6.11 -28.57 -2.60
C SER A 277 -5.76 -28.28 -1.13
N ARG A 278 -6.40 -29.00 -0.19
CA ARG A 278 -6.12 -28.86 1.24
C ARG A 278 -4.69 -29.25 1.60
N GLU A 279 -4.19 -30.34 1.03
CA GLU A 279 -2.81 -30.81 1.25
C GLU A 279 -1.78 -29.78 0.76
N ILE A 280 -1.98 -29.21 -0.44
CA ILE A 280 -1.10 -28.18 -0.99
C ILE A 280 -1.12 -26.90 -0.11
N LEU A 281 -2.29 -26.42 0.30
CA LEU A 281 -2.37 -25.25 1.17
C LEU A 281 -1.74 -25.51 2.55
N ALA A 282 -1.92 -26.72 3.11
CA ALA A 282 -1.29 -27.11 4.37
C ALA A 282 0.24 -27.16 4.25
N GLU A 283 0.77 -27.71 3.16
CA GLU A 283 2.21 -27.70 2.87
C GLU A 283 2.74 -26.26 2.81
N ILE A 284 2.10 -25.40 2.03
CA ILE A 284 2.50 -23.99 1.89
C ILE A 284 2.48 -23.27 3.23
N ASN A 285 1.40 -23.39 4.01
CA ASN A 285 1.27 -22.74 5.31
C ASN A 285 2.36 -23.20 6.27
N LYS A 286 2.71 -24.50 6.29
CA LYS A 286 3.82 -25.01 7.09
C LYS A 286 5.13 -24.29 6.77
N TYR A 287 5.49 -24.17 5.48
CA TYR A 287 6.74 -23.51 5.10
C TYR A 287 6.73 -22.00 5.37
N ARG A 288 5.57 -21.35 5.25
CA ARG A 288 5.40 -19.94 5.63
C ARG A 288 5.60 -19.75 7.13
N ASP A 289 4.99 -20.59 7.95
CA ASP A 289 5.19 -20.55 9.40
C ASP A 289 6.66 -20.74 9.78
N PHE A 290 7.38 -21.63 9.10
CA PHE A 290 8.82 -21.82 9.33
C PHE A 290 9.66 -20.61 8.89
N ALA A 291 9.36 -20.04 7.71
CA ALA A 291 10.01 -18.82 7.24
C ALA A 291 9.76 -17.66 8.23
N GLY A 292 8.53 -17.54 8.74
CA GLY A 292 8.09 -16.58 9.76
C GLY A 292 8.74 -16.75 11.13
N ARG A 293 9.00 -17.99 11.58
CA ARG A 293 9.61 -18.27 12.89
C ARG A 293 11.11 -17.96 12.96
N GLY A 294 11.76 -17.66 11.83
CA GLY A 294 13.13 -17.14 11.80
C GLY A 294 13.28 -15.71 12.34
N GLU A 295 12.20 -15.12 12.87
CA GLU A 295 12.02 -13.74 13.39
C GLU A 295 13.06 -13.25 14.44
N TRP A 296 14.04 -14.06 14.85
CA TRP A 296 14.95 -13.74 15.95
C TRP A 296 16.46 -13.81 15.67
N SER A 297 16.91 -14.18 14.47
CA SER A 297 18.32 -13.98 14.13
C SER A 297 18.49 -12.66 13.36
N ALA A 298 19.28 -11.74 13.92
CA ALA A 298 19.74 -10.53 13.24
C ALA A 298 20.50 -10.83 11.91
N GLU A 299 20.72 -12.12 11.63
CA GLU A 299 21.47 -12.64 10.49
C GLU A 299 20.58 -13.04 9.29
N GLY A 300 19.26 -12.95 9.42
CA GLY A 300 18.31 -13.19 8.33
C GLY A 300 18.39 -14.61 7.76
N GLU A 301 18.45 -15.63 8.61
CA GLU A 301 18.63 -17.01 8.12
C GLU A 301 17.35 -17.64 7.56
N GLY A 302 16.17 -17.13 7.92
CA GLY A 302 14.88 -17.67 7.48
C GLY A 302 14.73 -17.71 5.95
N TRP A 303 15.19 -16.68 5.24
CA TRP A 303 15.16 -16.69 3.77
C TRP A 303 16.21 -17.63 3.17
N LYS A 304 17.39 -17.78 3.80
CA LYS A 304 18.42 -18.72 3.35
C LYS A 304 17.90 -20.15 3.42
N TRP A 305 17.20 -20.48 4.51
CA TRP A 305 16.50 -21.74 4.66
C TRP A 305 15.39 -21.90 3.62
N TYR A 306 14.53 -20.90 3.44
CA TYR A 306 13.45 -21.00 2.45
C TYR A 306 14.00 -21.24 1.04
N THR A 307 15.05 -20.52 0.64
CA THR A 307 15.68 -20.68 -0.68
C THR A 307 16.45 -21.99 -0.84
N SER A 308 16.87 -22.65 0.25
CA SER A 308 17.49 -23.97 0.21
C SER A 308 16.47 -25.13 0.17
N THR A 309 15.19 -24.82 0.29
CA THR A 309 14.11 -25.81 0.15
C THR A 309 13.65 -25.94 -1.31
N ASP A 310 12.84 -26.97 -1.59
CA ASP A 310 12.21 -27.18 -2.90
C ASP A 310 10.98 -26.26 -3.15
N TRP A 311 11.16 -24.95 -2.97
CA TRP A 311 10.08 -23.97 -3.05
C TRP A 311 9.50 -23.82 -4.46
N GLU A 312 10.32 -24.01 -5.49
CA GLU A 312 9.91 -23.95 -6.90
C GLU A 312 8.87 -25.03 -7.20
N THR A 313 9.14 -26.28 -6.82
CA THR A 313 8.20 -27.39 -7.01
C THR A 313 6.90 -27.16 -6.25
N ARG A 314 6.94 -26.61 -5.03
CA ARG A 314 5.72 -26.27 -4.28
C ARG A 314 4.91 -25.17 -4.95
N THR A 315 5.57 -24.16 -5.49
CA THR A 315 4.92 -23.08 -6.25
C THR A 315 4.27 -23.64 -7.51
N LEU A 316 4.95 -24.54 -8.23
CA LEU A 316 4.40 -25.20 -9.41
C LEU A 316 3.16 -26.05 -9.06
N LYS A 317 3.20 -26.81 -7.96
CA LYS A 317 2.03 -27.55 -7.45
C LYS A 317 0.86 -26.61 -7.17
N LEU A 318 1.12 -25.46 -6.54
CA LEU A 318 0.10 -24.46 -6.27
C LEU A 318 -0.53 -23.91 -7.56
N TYR A 319 0.29 -23.50 -8.52
CA TYR A 319 -0.20 -22.98 -9.81
C TYR A 319 -1.02 -24.02 -10.58
N THR A 320 -0.54 -25.26 -10.59
CA THR A 320 -1.27 -26.38 -11.21
C THR A 320 -2.62 -26.60 -10.54
N CYS A 321 -2.64 -26.63 -9.21
CA CYS A 321 -3.87 -26.79 -8.44
C CYS A 321 -4.86 -25.63 -8.65
N ALA A 322 -4.37 -24.39 -8.69
CA ALA A 322 -5.19 -23.22 -8.97
C ALA A 322 -5.80 -23.29 -10.38
N GLY A 323 -5.03 -23.73 -11.38
CA GLY A 323 -5.51 -23.96 -12.74
C GLY A 323 -6.59 -25.04 -12.82
N GLU A 324 -6.41 -26.17 -12.12
CA GLU A 324 -7.41 -27.24 -12.02
C GLU A 324 -8.70 -26.76 -11.36
N VAL A 325 -8.60 -26.05 -10.23
CA VAL A 325 -9.75 -25.44 -9.52
C VAL A 325 -10.51 -24.50 -10.45
N MET A 326 -9.82 -23.57 -11.12
CA MET A 326 -10.46 -22.62 -12.02
C MET A 326 -11.14 -23.30 -13.21
N ARG A 327 -10.53 -24.36 -13.76
CA ARG A 327 -11.14 -25.12 -14.85
C ARG A 327 -12.47 -25.74 -14.43
N VAL A 328 -12.51 -26.44 -13.30
CA VAL A 328 -13.75 -27.04 -12.77
C VAL A 328 -14.81 -25.99 -12.46
N LEU A 329 -14.43 -24.85 -11.89
CA LEU A 329 -15.40 -23.80 -11.52
C LEU A 329 -15.94 -23.02 -12.73
N ASN A 330 -15.18 -22.94 -13.83
CA ASN A 330 -15.54 -22.21 -15.05
C ASN A 330 -16.13 -23.08 -16.16
N GLU A 331 -16.12 -24.41 -16.02
CA GLU A 331 -16.86 -25.29 -16.92
C GLU A 331 -18.34 -24.88 -16.90
N LYS A 332 -18.78 -24.26 -18.00
CA LYS A 332 -20.17 -23.85 -18.19
C LYS A 332 -21.04 -25.10 -18.07
N LYS A 333 -22.05 -25.04 -17.20
CA LYS A 333 -23.12 -26.03 -17.21
C LYS A 333 -23.85 -26.04 -18.54
#